data_AF-A0AAJ1B3J0-F1
#
_entry.id   AF-A0AAJ1B3J0-F1
#
_cell.length_a   1.000
_cell.length_b   1.000
_cell.length_c   1.000
_cell.angle_alpha   90.00
_cell.angle_beta   90.00
_cell.angle_gamma   90.00
#
_symmetry.space_group_name_H-M   'P 1'
#
loop_
_entity.id
_entity.type
_entity.pdbx_description
1 polymer ?
#
loop_
_entity_poly.entity_id
_entity_poly.type
_entity_poly.pdbx_seq_one_letter_code
_entity_poly.pdbx_strand_id
1 'polypeptide(L)' 'VIANEMAQALLDVNGEIYAVGHRDMNKAIDFAMKYKIKNAYGSVEELLNDPDVDVVYIATPHNSHYEIM' A
#
# COMPACT_ATOMS: atom_id res chain seq x y z
N VAL A 1 -8.36 -7.86 2.20
CA VAL A 1 -8.92 -8.13 3.55
C VAL A 1 -7.97 -7.57 4.60
N ILE A 2 -6.80 -8.16 4.87
CA ILE A 2 -5.84 -7.64 5.87
C ILE A 2 -5.30 -6.23 5.59
N ALA A 3 -5.09 -5.85 4.32
CA ALA A 3 -4.64 -4.50 3.97
C ALA A 3 -5.66 -3.42 4.37
N ASN A 4 -6.96 -3.75 4.31
CA ASN A 4 -8.02 -2.81 4.70
C ASN A 4 -8.06 -2.63 6.23
N GLU A 5 -7.85 -3.72 6.97
CA GLU A 5 -7.77 -3.69 8.44
C GLU A 5 -6.55 -2.88 8.90
N MET A 6 -5.38 -3.11 8.30
CA MET A 6 -4.18 -2.33 8.62
C MET A 6 -4.35 -0.84 8.27
N ALA A 7 -4.91 -0.53 7.10
CA ALA A 7 -5.17 0.86 6.72
C ALA A 7 -6.14 1.55 7.69
N GLN A 8 -7.20 0.86 8.11
CA GLN A 8 -8.13 1.39 9.11
C GLN A 8 -7.43 1.61 10.46
N ALA A 9 -6.65 0.63 10.92
CA ALA A 9 -5.93 0.73 12.19
C ALA A 9 -4.93 1.89 12.20
N LEU A 10 -4.24 2.15 11.09
CA LEU A 10 -3.35 3.32 10.96
C LEU A 10 -4.12 4.64 11.06
N LEU A 11 -5.28 4.75 10.43
CA LEU A 11 -6.11 5.95 10.54
C LEU A 11 -6.65 6.14 11.96
N ASP A 12 -7.02 5.07 12.65
CA ASP A 12 -7.56 5.12 14.03
C ASP A 12 -6.53 5.63 15.05
N VAL A 13 -5.23 5.48 14.76
CA VAL A 13 -4.13 6.03 15.57
C VAL A 13 -3.63 7.38 15.06
N ASN A 14 -4.38 8.06 14.18
CA ASN A 14 -3.98 9.29 13.48
C ASN A 14 -2.64 9.17 12.72
N GLY A 15 -2.32 7.97 12.23
CA GLY A 15 -1.23 7.75 11.29
C GLY A 15 -1.57 8.25 9.88
N GLU A 16 -0.55 8.56 9.09
CA GLU A 16 -0.70 8.84 7.66
C GLU A 16 -0.28 7.62 6.84
N ILE A 17 -1.02 7.36 5.76
CA ILE A 17 -0.62 6.40 4.73
C ILE A 17 -0.18 7.22 3.53
N TYR A 18 1.12 7.25 3.28
CA TYR A 18 1.71 8.05 2.21
C TYR A 18 1.40 7.48 0.82
N ALA A 19 1.53 6.16 0.65
CA ALA A 19 1.37 5.48 -0.64
C ALA A 19 0.70 4.11 -0.54
N VAL A 20 0.14 3.66 -1.67
CA VAL A 20 -0.31 2.27 -1.88
C VAL A 20 0.19 1.75 -3.22
N GLY A 21 0.62 0.48 -3.24
CA GLY A 21 1.09 -0.20 -4.44
C GLY A 21 0.25 -1.45 -4.73
N HIS A 22 -0.11 -1.67 -5.98
CA HIS A 22 -0.77 -2.88 -6.43
C HIS A 22 -0.37 -3.19 -7.87
N ARG A 23 -0.28 -4.48 -8.25
CA ARG A 23 -0.02 -4.96 -9.62
C ARG A 23 -1.10 -4.59 -10.67
N ASP A 24 -2.09 -3.81 -10.27
CA ASP A 24 -3.25 -3.40 -11.06
C ASP A 24 -3.58 -1.99 -10.59
N MET A 25 -3.31 -1.02 -11.46
CA MET A 25 -3.41 0.40 -11.15
C MET A 25 -4.82 0.81 -10.72
N ASN A 26 -5.87 0.20 -11.29
CA ASN A 26 -7.24 0.55 -10.92
C ASN A 26 -7.53 0.16 -9.46
N LYS A 27 -7.05 -1.00 -9.03
CA LYS A 27 -7.17 -1.44 -7.63
C LYS A 27 -6.36 -0.58 -6.66
N ALA A 28 -5.18 -0.11 -7.07
CA ALA A 28 -4.39 0.84 -6.28
C ALA A 28 -5.15 2.16 -6.10
N ILE A 29 -5.70 2.70 -7.19
CA ILE A 29 -6.51 3.92 -7.18
C ILE A 29 -7.76 3.77 -6.30
N ASP A 30 -8.52 2.69 -6.47
CA ASP A 30 -9.73 2.44 -5.66
C ASP A 30 -9.41 2.39 -4.16
N PHE A 31 -8.31 1.74 -3.80
CA PHE A 31 -7.84 1.69 -2.42
C PHE A 31 -7.39 3.06 -1.92
N ALA A 32 -6.65 3.81 -2.75
CA ALA A 32 -6.20 5.15 -2.41
C ALA A 32 -7.35 6.12 -2.19
N MET A 33 -8.38 6.09 -3.05
CA MET A 33 -9.58 6.90 -2.89
C MET A 33 -10.33 6.56 -1.59
N LYS A 34 -10.47 5.26 -1.29
CA LYS A 34 -11.16 4.80 -0.08
C LYS A 34 -10.51 5.32 1.21
N TYR A 35 -9.18 5.32 1.27
CA TYR A 35 -8.42 5.69 2.46
C TYR A 35 -7.76 7.08 2.38
N LYS A 36 -8.07 7.86 1.34
CA LYS A 36 -7.53 9.22 1.09
C LYS A 36 -5.99 9.26 1.01
N ILE A 37 -5.41 8.25 0.38
CA ILE A 37 -3.97 8.12 0.14
C ILE A 37 -3.61 8.96 -1.09
N LYS A 38 -2.53 9.73 -1.02
CA LYS A 38 -2.14 10.67 -2.08
C LYS A 38 -1.49 9.96 -3.26
N ASN A 39 -0.67 8.95 -2.98
CA ASN A 39 0.16 8.28 -3.98
C ASN A 39 -0.33 6.85 -4.23
N ALA A 40 -0.61 6.52 -5.48
CA ALA A 40 -1.01 5.18 -5.91
C ALA A 40 -0.08 4.70 -7.03
N TYR A 41 0.44 3.49 -6.89
CA TYR A 41 1.39 2.89 -7.82
C TYR A 41 0.82 1.63 -8.47
N GLY A 42 1.06 1.50 -9.78
CA GLY A 42 0.58 0.38 -10.61
C GLY A 42 1.53 -0.83 -10.61
N SER A 43 2.69 -0.69 -9.98
CA SER A 43 3.65 -1.75 -9.70
C SER A 43 4.17 -1.62 -8.27
N VAL A 44 4.67 -2.72 -7.70
CA VAL A 44 5.23 -2.69 -6.34
C VAL A 44 6.63 -2.08 -6.38
N GLU A 45 7.35 -2.32 -7.47
CA GLU A 45 8.67 -1.78 -7.76
C GLU A 45 8.67 -0.25 -7.80
N GLU A 46 7.64 0.38 -8.38
CA GLU A 46 7.50 1.85 -8.32
C GLU A 46 7.39 2.36 -6.89
N LEU A 47 6.57 1.71 -6.05
CA LEU A 47 6.41 2.09 -4.64
C LEU A 47 7.73 1.90 -3.86
N LEU A 48 8.45 0.80 -4.10
CA LEU A 48 9.71 0.49 -3.41
C LEU A 48 10.86 1.41 -3.83
N ASN A 49 10.81 1.98 -5.04
CA ASN A 49 11.81 2.91 -5.53
C ASN A 49 11.50 4.38 -5.20
N ASP A 50 10.37 4.66 -4.55
CA ASP A 50 10.02 6.01 -4.11
C ASP A 50 10.91 6.41 -2.91
N PRO A 51 11.79 7.42 -3.06
CA PRO A 51 12.72 7.81 -1.99
C PRO A 51 12.03 8.42 -0.76
N ASP A 52 10.75 8.80 -0.87
CA ASP A 52 9.96 9.36 0.23
C ASP A 52 9.22 8.27 1.04
N VAL A 53 9.37 6.99 0.70
CA VAL A 53 8.81 5.85 1.44
C VAL A 53 9.79 5.34 2.50
N ASP A 54 9.46 5.52 3.77
CA ASP A 54 10.30 5.04 4.89
C ASP A 54 10.12 3.55 5.21
N VAL A 55 8.87 3.07 5.21
CA VAL A 55 8.49 1.71 5.66
C VAL A 55 7.34 1.17 4.82
N VAL A 56 7.43 -0.11 4.45
CA VAL A 56 6.40 -0.80 3.66
C VAL A 56 5.77 -1.93 4.46
N TYR A 57 4.43 -1.98 4.48
CA TYR A 57 3.67 -3.11 5.00
C TYR A 57 3.21 -4.02 3.85
N ILE A 58 3.72 -5.25 3.80
CA ILE A 58 3.41 -6.23 2.75
C ILE A 58 2.20 -7.08 3.17
N ALA A 59 1.08 -6.87 2.47
CA ALA A 59 -0.21 -7.52 2.74
C ALA A 59 -0.60 -8.58 1.70
N THR A 60 0.38 -9.17 1.02
CA THR A 60 0.15 -10.18 -0.02
C THR A 60 -0.05 -11.57 0.59
N PRO A 61 -0.47 -12.58 -0.20
CA PRO A 61 -0.48 -13.96 0.28
C PRO A 61 0.94 -14.44 0.63
N HIS A 62 1.07 -15.35 1.60
CA HIS A 62 2.37 -15.79 2.14
C HIS A 62 3.39 -16.21 1.08
N ASN A 63 2.94 -16.91 0.04
CA ASN A 63 3.81 -17.39 -1.05
C ASN A 63 4.35 -16.27 -1.94
N SER A 64 3.75 -15.08 -1.92
CA SER A 64 4.19 -13.92 -2.69
C SER A 64 5.00 -12.91 -1.88
N HIS A 65 5.22 -13.14 -0.57
CA HIS A 65 6.01 -12.21 0.24
C HIS A 65 7.46 -12.13 -0.25
N TYR A 66 8.08 -13.28 -0.50
CA TYR A 66 9.50 -13.35 -0.88
C TYR A 66 9.79 -12.68 -2.23
N GLU A 67 8.88 -12.80 -3.20
CA GLU A 67 9.05 -12.20 -4.53
C GLU A 67 8.97 -10.67 -4.52
N ILE A 68 8.43 -10.08 -3.45
CA ILE A 68 8.19 -8.64 -3.31
C ILE A 68 9.30 -7.95 -2.50
N MET A 69 10.15 -8.74 -1.82
CA MET A 69 11.30 -8.26 -1.03
C MET A 69 12.57 -8.26 -1.86
#